data_AF-A0A060BPG7-F1
#
_entry.id   AF-A0A060BPG7-F1
#
_cell.length_a   1.000
_cell.length_b   1.000
_cell.length_c   1.000
_cell.angle_alpha   90.00
_cell.angle_beta   90.00
_cell.angle_gamma   90.00
#
_symmetry.space_group_name_H-M   'P 1'
#
loop_
_entity.id
_entity.type
_entity.pdbx_description
1 polymer ?
#
loop_
_entity_poly.entity_id
_entity_poly.type
_entity_poly.pdbx_seq_one_letter_code
_entity_poly.pdbx_strand_id
1 'polypeptide(L)'
;VHAEHTSSEIQFGHLRRPTHTNTSWDVARFAFCAQRWCQVEEPGFGVALLNDGVYGHDARRAERHGGGRTTTVGGLAPARLTIPDPQAEQGRHAVTLGLLPAAGIAETVAAGYRLNLPPRPLTGAAPVIPLVEVTGGSALIEAVKLAEDGSGDVVVRVYEPLGARGVSTVAAHFPASSVARVDL
;
A
#
# COMPACT_ATOMS: atom_id res chain seq x y z
N VAL A 1 -11.72 -16.51 4.28
CA VAL A 1 -11.46 -15.50 5.33
C VAL A 1 -12.77 -14.96 5.86
N HIS A 2 -13.05 -15.24 7.14
CA HIS A 2 -14.07 -14.56 7.92
C HIS A 2 -13.45 -13.35 8.61
N ALA A 3 -13.44 -12.20 7.93
CA ALA A 3 -12.76 -11.00 8.44
C ALA A 3 -13.74 -10.03 9.08
N GLU A 4 -13.40 -9.48 10.25
CA GLU A 4 -14.12 -8.37 10.89
C GLU A 4 -13.79 -7.02 10.28
N HIS A 5 -12.57 -6.88 9.79
CA HIS A 5 -12.06 -5.64 9.24
C HIS A 5 -11.40 -5.87 7.88
N THR A 6 -11.34 -4.82 7.10
CA THR A 6 -10.41 -4.67 5.99
C THR A 6 -9.31 -3.71 6.42
N SER A 7 -8.07 -4.04 6.10
CA SER A 7 -6.93 -3.13 6.22
C SER A 7 -6.61 -2.62 4.83
N SER A 8 -6.51 -1.31 4.62
CA SER A 8 -6.17 -0.78 3.29
C SER A 8 -5.17 0.36 3.40
N GLU A 9 -4.28 0.42 2.41
CA GLU A 9 -3.22 1.41 2.38
C GLU A 9 -3.77 2.83 2.22
N ILE A 10 -3.17 3.74 2.96
CA ILE A 10 -3.26 5.20 2.77
C ILE A 10 -1.84 5.76 2.68
N GLN A 11 -1.71 7.07 2.47
CA GLN A 11 -0.40 7.72 2.56
C GLN A 11 0.22 7.45 3.94
N PHE A 12 1.43 6.90 3.93
CA PHE A 12 2.25 6.66 5.13
C PHE A 12 1.63 5.74 6.18
N GLY A 13 0.81 4.77 5.78
CA GLY A 13 0.25 3.79 6.71
C GLY A 13 -0.94 3.04 6.13
N HIS A 14 -1.83 2.62 7.00
CA HIS A 14 -3.06 1.94 6.61
C HIS A 14 -4.21 2.26 7.57
N LEU A 15 -5.44 2.08 7.08
CA LEU A 15 -6.65 2.20 7.88
C LEU A 15 -7.34 0.85 8.00
N ARG A 16 -7.90 0.59 9.18
CA ARG A 16 -8.77 -0.56 9.43
C ARG A 16 -10.22 -0.12 9.38
N ARG A 17 -11.03 -0.76 8.53
CA ARG A 17 -12.47 -0.47 8.38
C ARG A 17 -13.28 -1.71 8.71
N PRO A 18 -14.36 -1.61 9.49
CA PRO A 18 -15.26 -2.73 9.72
C PRO A 18 -15.88 -3.21 8.40
N THR A 19 -16.15 -4.51 8.32
CA THR A 19 -16.78 -5.15 7.14
C THR A 19 -18.27 -5.44 7.33
N HIS A 20 -18.81 -5.11 8.51
CA HIS A 20 -20.24 -5.26 8.81
C HIS A 20 -21.03 -4.05 8.33
N THR A 21 -22.31 -4.25 8.06
CA THR A 21 -23.25 -3.20 7.64
C THR A 21 -24.38 -3.08 8.67
N ASN A 22 -24.08 -2.53 9.84
CA ASN A 22 -25.04 -2.48 10.96
C ASN A 22 -25.83 -1.18 10.99
N THR A 23 -25.26 -0.11 10.45
CA THR A 23 -25.85 1.24 10.43
C THR A 23 -26.05 1.74 8.99
N SER A 24 -26.86 2.77 8.81
CA SER A 24 -27.00 3.45 7.51
C SER A 24 -25.68 4.04 7.02
N TRP A 25 -24.80 4.45 7.95
CA TRP A 25 -23.45 4.89 7.64
C TRP A 25 -22.57 3.78 7.09
N ASP A 26 -22.72 2.55 7.58
CA ASP A 26 -21.97 1.40 7.08
C ASP A 26 -22.44 1.01 5.67
N VAL A 27 -23.76 1.07 5.42
CA VAL A 27 -24.32 0.84 4.09
C VAL A 27 -23.81 1.87 3.08
N ALA A 28 -23.72 3.14 3.48
CA ALA A 28 -23.21 4.21 2.63
C ALA A 28 -21.71 4.11 2.32
N ARG A 29 -20.94 3.34 3.10
CA ARG A 29 -19.48 3.15 2.95
C ARG A 29 -19.12 1.84 2.23
N PHE A 30 -19.94 1.42 1.29
CA PHE A 30 -19.72 0.18 0.55
C PHE A 30 -18.40 0.18 -0.25
N ALA A 31 -17.91 1.36 -0.63
CA ALA A 31 -16.65 1.53 -1.35
C ALA A 31 -15.66 2.39 -0.55
N PHE A 32 -14.37 2.08 -0.67
CA PHE A 32 -13.28 2.80 -0.03
C PHE A 32 -12.08 2.91 -0.97
N CYS A 33 -11.23 3.90 -0.68
CA CYS A 33 -9.96 4.08 -1.38
C CYS A 33 -8.87 3.23 -0.73
N ALA A 34 -8.05 2.60 -1.55
CA ALA A 34 -6.80 1.98 -1.16
C ALA A 34 -5.73 2.33 -2.19
N GLN A 35 -4.52 2.68 -1.74
CA GLN A 35 -3.41 3.04 -2.63
C GLN A 35 -2.91 1.82 -3.41
N ARG A 36 -1.99 1.03 -2.86
CA ARG A 36 -1.42 -0.14 -3.56
C ARG A 36 -2.04 -1.46 -3.14
N TRP A 37 -2.69 -1.51 -1.99
CA TRP A 37 -3.20 -2.77 -1.44
C TRP A 37 -4.41 -2.60 -0.51
N CYS A 38 -5.24 -3.64 -0.46
CA CYS A 38 -6.20 -3.89 0.61
C CYS A 38 -6.14 -5.37 1.03
N GLN A 39 -6.39 -5.64 2.30
CA GLN A 39 -6.20 -6.96 2.91
C GLN A 39 -7.35 -7.27 3.86
N VAL A 40 -7.71 -8.54 3.91
CA VAL A 40 -8.65 -9.10 4.89
C VAL A 40 -7.96 -10.25 5.62
N GLU A 41 -8.22 -10.36 6.91
CA GLU A 41 -7.59 -11.36 7.75
C GLU A 41 -8.56 -11.96 8.77
N GLU A 42 -8.28 -13.22 9.09
CA GLU A 42 -8.77 -13.93 10.27
C GLU A 42 -7.54 -14.42 11.06
N PRO A 43 -7.70 -14.88 12.32
CA PRO A 43 -6.57 -15.35 13.11
C PRO A 43 -5.75 -16.42 12.36
N GLY A 44 -4.49 -16.12 12.07
CA GLY A 44 -3.55 -17.02 11.40
C GLY A 44 -3.62 -17.05 9.86
N PHE A 45 -4.52 -16.31 9.22
CA PHE A 45 -4.58 -16.28 7.75
C PHE A 45 -5.09 -14.93 7.20
N GLY A 46 -4.28 -14.29 6.37
CA GLY A 46 -4.61 -13.05 5.66
C GLY A 46 -4.50 -13.21 4.15
N VAL A 47 -5.32 -12.46 3.41
CA VAL A 47 -5.27 -12.38 1.94
C VAL A 47 -5.28 -10.92 1.53
N ALA A 48 -4.30 -10.51 0.74
CA ALA A 48 -4.22 -9.16 0.19
C ALA A 48 -4.48 -9.13 -1.31
N LEU A 49 -5.23 -8.11 -1.74
CA LEU A 49 -5.37 -7.68 -3.12
C LEU A 49 -4.43 -6.49 -3.34
N LEU A 50 -3.54 -6.62 -4.32
CA LEU A 50 -2.55 -5.62 -4.73
C LEU A 50 -2.95 -5.03 -6.08
N ASN A 51 -2.62 -3.76 -6.32
CA ASN A 51 -2.92 -3.08 -7.58
C ASN A 51 -1.83 -2.04 -7.97
N ASP A 52 -1.81 -1.65 -9.25
CA ASP A 52 -0.92 -0.60 -9.82
C ASP A 52 -1.66 0.67 -10.28
N GLY A 53 -2.93 0.85 -9.90
CA GLY A 53 -3.73 1.98 -10.38
C GLY A 53 -5.25 1.91 -10.16
N VAL A 54 -5.74 0.89 -9.43
CA VAL A 54 -7.16 0.78 -9.06
C VAL A 54 -7.33 1.27 -7.64
N TYR A 55 -7.88 2.46 -7.46
CA TYR A 55 -8.01 3.05 -6.12
C TYR A 55 -9.34 2.70 -5.44
N GLY A 56 -10.40 2.49 -6.21
CA GLY A 56 -11.72 2.11 -5.67
C GLY A 56 -11.77 0.63 -5.31
N HIS A 57 -12.22 0.32 -4.09
CA HIS A 57 -12.39 -1.05 -3.62
C HIS A 57 -13.69 -1.19 -2.85
N ASP A 58 -14.27 -2.39 -2.83
CA ASP A 58 -15.38 -2.74 -1.95
C ASP A 58 -15.07 -4.01 -1.15
N ALA A 59 -15.70 -4.14 0.01
CA ALA A 59 -15.63 -5.35 0.81
C ALA A 59 -17.00 -5.69 1.38
N ARG A 60 -17.42 -6.95 1.20
CA ARG A 60 -18.76 -7.41 1.58
C ARG A 60 -18.69 -8.75 2.27
N ARG A 61 -19.46 -8.91 3.33
CA ARG A 61 -19.70 -10.20 3.97
C ARG A 61 -20.87 -10.89 3.27
N ALA A 62 -20.68 -12.15 2.91
CA ALA A 62 -21.72 -13.00 2.34
C ALA A 62 -21.77 -14.34 3.07
N GLU A 63 -22.94 -14.97 3.09
CA GLU A 63 -23.06 -16.35 3.53
C GLU A 63 -22.40 -17.27 2.51
N ARG A 64 -21.62 -18.22 3.01
CA ARG A 64 -20.98 -19.23 2.19
C ARG A 64 -21.95 -20.37 1.93
N HIS A 65 -21.95 -20.88 0.71
CA HIS A 65 -22.69 -22.10 0.39
C HIS A 65 -22.23 -23.26 1.30
N GLY A 66 -23.16 -23.87 2.04
CA GLY A 66 -22.86 -24.88 3.06
C GLY A 66 -22.63 -24.36 4.48
N GLY A 67 -22.92 -23.08 4.74
CA GLY A 67 -22.86 -22.47 6.07
C GLY A 67 -21.58 -21.66 6.33
N GLY A 68 -21.69 -20.70 7.24
CA GLY A 68 -20.62 -19.75 7.59
C GLY A 68 -20.65 -18.45 6.79
N ARG A 69 -19.74 -17.52 7.12
CA ARG A 69 -19.64 -16.20 6.47
C ARG A 69 -18.24 -15.98 5.89
N THR A 70 -18.16 -15.49 4.67
CA THR A 70 -16.92 -15.12 4.00
C THR A 70 -16.91 -13.64 3.65
N THR A 71 -15.74 -13.02 3.69
CA THR A 71 -15.53 -11.66 3.19
C THR A 71 -15.04 -11.71 1.75
N THR A 72 -15.75 -11.04 0.85
CA THR A 72 -15.33 -10.80 -0.54
C THR A 72 -14.75 -9.40 -0.61
N VAL A 73 -13.61 -9.26 -1.30
CA VAL A 73 -12.98 -7.97 -1.58
C VAL A 73 -12.88 -7.84 -3.10
N GLY A 74 -13.32 -6.70 -3.62
CA GLY A 74 -13.29 -6.39 -5.06
C GLY A 74 -12.51 -5.11 -5.33
N GLY A 75 -11.75 -5.09 -6.42
CA GLY A 75 -11.31 -3.86 -7.04
C GLY A 75 -12.43 -3.31 -7.91
N LEU A 76 -12.77 -2.03 -7.72
CA LEU A 76 -13.79 -1.35 -8.49
C LEU A 76 -13.17 -0.76 -9.75
N ALA A 77 -13.60 -1.25 -10.90
CA ALA A 77 -13.31 -0.60 -12.16
C ALA A 77 -14.02 0.76 -12.23
N PRO A 78 -13.43 1.78 -12.88
CA PRO A 78 -14.10 3.05 -13.08
C PRO A 78 -15.42 2.82 -13.82
N ALA A 79 -16.50 3.35 -13.27
CA ALA A 79 -17.77 3.42 -13.99
C ALA A 79 -17.56 4.33 -15.20
N ARG A 80 -18.01 3.90 -16.39
CA ARG A 80 -18.07 4.78 -17.56
C ARG A 80 -19.09 5.90 -17.30
N LEU A 81 -18.64 6.98 -16.68
CA LEU A 81 -19.40 8.21 -16.54
C LEU A 81 -19.10 9.07 -17.76
N THR A 82 -20.08 9.23 -18.65
CA THR A 82 -19.95 10.04 -19.87
C THR A 82 -20.07 11.55 -19.61
N ILE A 83 -20.15 11.95 -18.34
CA ILE A 83 -20.23 13.32 -17.88
C ILE A 83 -19.15 13.49 -16.81
N PRO A 84 -18.28 14.52 -16.89
CA PRO A 84 -18.29 15.60 -17.88
C PRO A 84 -17.69 15.24 -19.25
N ASP A 85 -17.02 14.09 -19.37
CA ASP A 85 -16.30 13.70 -20.58
C ASP A 85 -16.92 12.45 -21.26
N PRO A 86 -17.56 12.59 -22.43
CA PRO A 86 -18.10 11.46 -23.19
C PRO A 86 -17.05 10.46 -23.68
N GLN A 87 -15.78 10.87 -23.74
CA GLN A 87 -14.65 10.04 -24.16
C GLN A 87 -13.97 9.33 -22.96
N ALA A 88 -14.45 9.56 -21.73
CA ALA A 88 -13.89 8.95 -20.54
C ALA A 88 -13.78 7.42 -20.66
N GLU A 89 -12.60 6.92 -20.29
CA GLU A 89 -12.27 5.49 -20.24
C GLU A 89 -12.47 4.74 -21.57
N GLN A 90 -12.57 5.42 -22.72
CA GLN A 90 -12.57 4.77 -24.03
C GLN A 90 -11.17 4.25 -24.40
N GLY A 91 -11.10 3.14 -25.13
CA GLY A 91 -9.82 2.53 -25.55
C GLY A 91 -9.37 1.37 -24.68
N ARG A 92 -8.07 1.05 -24.78
CA ARG A 92 -7.44 -0.09 -24.10
C ARG A 92 -6.74 0.41 -22.84
N HIS A 93 -7.09 -0.19 -21.71
CA HIS A 93 -6.46 0.05 -20.42
C HIS A 93 -5.78 -1.22 -19.94
N ALA A 94 -4.61 -1.07 -19.32
CA ALA A 94 -3.90 -2.16 -18.67
C ALA A 94 -3.94 -1.91 -17.17
N VAL A 95 -4.34 -2.93 -16.42
CA VAL A 95 -4.39 -2.92 -14.96
C VAL A 95 -3.75 -4.21 -14.48
N THR A 96 -2.86 -4.11 -13.51
CA THR A 96 -2.26 -5.26 -12.84
C THR A 96 -2.92 -5.46 -11.48
N LEU A 97 -3.48 -6.64 -11.26
CA LEU A 97 -3.96 -7.07 -9.95
C LEU A 97 -3.14 -8.26 -9.47
N GLY A 98 -2.74 -8.22 -8.20
CA GLY A 98 -2.05 -9.32 -7.54
C GLY A 98 -2.88 -9.85 -6.38
N LEU A 99 -2.93 -11.18 -6.21
CA LEU A 99 -3.52 -11.80 -5.03
C LEU A 99 -2.39 -12.44 -4.20
N LEU A 100 -2.25 -12.00 -2.96
CA LEU A 100 -1.24 -12.49 -2.03
C LEU A 100 -1.92 -13.23 -0.87
N PRO A 101 -2.03 -14.58 -0.95
CA PRO A 101 -2.55 -15.38 0.14
C PRO A 101 -1.52 -15.58 1.26
N ALA A 102 -2.01 -15.90 2.46
CA ALA A 102 -1.19 -16.16 3.65
C ALA A 102 -0.21 -15.03 4.01
N ALA A 103 -0.65 -13.77 3.89
CA ALA A 103 0.16 -12.59 4.19
C ALA A 103 -0.39 -11.75 5.34
N GLY A 104 0.50 -11.32 6.22
CA GLY A 104 0.24 -10.26 7.19
C GLY A 104 0.42 -8.87 6.55
N ILE A 105 0.26 -7.83 7.37
CA ILE A 105 0.37 -6.45 6.90
C ILE A 105 1.79 -6.13 6.41
N ALA A 106 2.84 -6.63 7.07
CA ALA A 106 4.22 -6.37 6.67
C ALA A 106 4.55 -6.94 5.28
N GLU A 107 4.17 -8.20 5.03
CA GLU A 107 4.35 -8.85 3.73
C GLU A 107 3.51 -8.15 2.64
N THR A 108 2.30 -7.73 3.00
CA THR A 108 1.40 -7.01 2.10
C THR A 108 1.98 -5.65 1.68
N VAL A 109 2.51 -4.87 2.62
CA VAL A 109 3.17 -3.58 2.34
C VAL A 109 4.36 -3.80 1.40
N ALA A 110 5.23 -4.77 1.72
CA ALA A 110 6.40 -5.08 0.88
C ALA A 110 5.99 -5.51 -0.54
N ALA A 111 4.94 -6.32 -0.67
CA ALA A 111 4.44 -6.77 -1.97
C ALA A 111 3.79 -5.62 -2.78
N GLY A 112 3.05 -4.73 -2.11
CA GLY A 112 2.48 -3.53 -2.73
C GLY A 112 3.56 -2.62 -3.33
N TYR A 113 4.66 -2.42 -2.60
CA TYR A 113 5.85 -1.74 -3.13
C TYR A 113 6.47 -2.47 -4.32
N ARG A 114 6.73 -3.78 -4.22
CA ARG A 114 7.38 -4.55 -5.29
C ARG A 114 6.57 -4.54 -6.60
N LEU A 115 5.24 -4.56 -6.50
CA LEU A 115 4.37 -4.49 -7.67
C LEU A 115 4.43 -3.10 -8.33
N ASN A 116 4.53 -2.03 -7.54
CA ASN A 116 4.54 -0.65 -8.04
C ASN A 116 5.94 -0.09 -8.35
N LEU A 117 6.99 -0.72 -7.83
CA LEU A 117 8.40 -0.37 -8.04
C LEU A 117 9.18 -1.59 -8.54
N PRO A 118 8.91 -2.08 -9.76
CA PRO A 118 9.60 -3.22 -10.30
C PRO A 118 11.11 -2.92 -10.43
N PRO A 119 11.99 -3.89 -10.10
CA PRO A 119 13.42 -3.71 -10.23
C PRO A 119 13.80 -3.48 -11.70
N ARG A 120 14.78 -2.62 -11.93
CA ARG A 120 15.36 -2.37 -13.26
C ARG A 120 16.68 -3.12 -13.37
N PRO A 121 16.72 -4.31 -14.00
CA PRO A 121 17.96 -5.07 -14.12
C PRO A 121 18.95 -4.33 -15.01
N LEU A 122 20.20 -4.24 -14.55
CA LEU A 122 21.30 -3.63 -15.29
C LEU A 122 22.50 -4.58 -15.24
N THR A 123 23.25 -4.65 -16.34
CA THR A 123 24.54 -5.35 -16.38
C THR A 123 25.64 -4.36 -16.07
N GLY A 124 26.48 -4.67 -15.09
CA GLY A 124 27.59 -3.82 -14.66
C GLY A 124 28.71 -4.63 -14.02
N ALA A 125 29.81 -3.95 -13.68
CA ALA A 125 30.98 -4.58 -13.07
C ALA A 125 30.83 -4.83 -11.56
N ALA A 126 29.84 -4.20 -10.91
CA ALA A 126 29.62 -4.29 -9.46
C ALA A 126 28.13 -4.21 -9.08
N PRO A 127 27.74 -4.72 -7.90
CA PRO A 127 26.39 -4.55 -7.35
C PRO A 127 26.05 -3.08 -7.09
N VAL A 128 24.75 -2.76 -7.16
CA VAL A 128 24.25 -1.43 -6.75
C VAL A 128 24.12 -1.40 -5.23
N ILE A 129 24.90 -0.54 -4.58
CA ILE A 129 24.79 -0.27 -3.14
C ILE A 129 23.65 0.76 -2.94
N PRO A 130 22.71 0.54 -2.01
CA PRO A 130 21.66 1.51 -1.74
C PRO A 130 22.26 2.81 -1.20
N LEU A 131 21.76 3.97 -1.62
CA LEU A 131 22.23 5.27 -1.10
C LEU A 131 21.94 5.42 0.40
N VAL A 132 20.79 4.91 0.82
CA VAL A 132 20.30 4.97 2.19
C VAL A 132 19.71 3.62 2.54
N GLU A 133 20.01 3.15 3.74
CA GLU A 133 19.51 1.90 4.29
C GLU A 133 18.76 2.17 5.59
N VAL A 134 17.64 1.47 5.81
CA VAL A 134 16.93 1.47 7.08
C VAL A 134 16.97 0.06 7.64
N THR A 135 17.50 -0.07 8.86
CA THR A 135 17.58 -1.34 9.59
C THR A 135 16.93 -1.20 10.96
N GLY A 136 16.47 -2.33 11.52
CA GLY A 136 15.73 -2.35 12.79
C GLY A 136 14.33 -1.75 12.69
N GLY A 137 13.41 -2.23 13.53
CA GLY A 137 12.01 -1.81 13.49
C GLY A 137 11.33 -2.15 12.15
N SER A 138 10.30 -1.39 11.81
CA SER A 138 9.48 -1.57 10.61
C SER A 138 9.41 -0.33 9.71
N ALA A 139 10.21 0.70 10.00
CA ALA A 139 10.22 1.92 9.20
C ALA A 139 10.71 1.65 7.77
N LEU A 140 10.10 2.34 6.81
CA LEU A 140 10.44 2.28 5.39
C LEU A 140 10.87 3.66 4.88
N ILE A 141 11.75 3.66 3.88
CA ILE A 141 12.10 4.86 3.11
C ILE A 141 10.99 5.08 2.08
N GLU A 142 10.31 6.22 2.14
CA GLU A 142 9.39 6.63 1.09
C GLU A 142 10.13 7.36 -0.03
N ALA A 143 11.03 8.27 0.33
CA ALA A 143 11.66 9.17 -0.62
C ALA A 143 13.10 9.49 -0.24
N VAL A 144 13.94 9.61 -1.27
CA VAL A 144 15.29 10.14 -1.19
C VAL A 144 15.40 11.19 -2.29
N LYS A 145 15.72 12.43 -1.92
CA LYS A 145 15.90 13.54 -2.87
C LYS A 145 16.98 14.50 -2.41
N LEU A 146 17.44 15.37 -3.30
CA LEU A 146 18.22 16.53 -2.92
C LEU A 146 17.32 17.63 -2.36
N ALA A 147 17.86 18.41 -1.43
CA ALA A 147 17.29 19.68 -1.00
C ALA A 147 17.20 20.65 -2.19
N GLU A 148 16.17 21.51 -2.18
CA GLU A 148 15.88 22.42 -3.31
C GLU A 148 16.61 23.75 -3.21
N ASP A 149 17.30 24.00 -2.10
CA ASP A 149 18.10 25.21 -1.85
C ASP A 149 19.49 25.16 -2.50
N GLY A 150 19.85 24.04 -3.13
CA GLY A 150 21.15 23.84 -3.77
C GLY A 150 22.30 23.56 -2.80
N SER A 151 22.02 23.27 -1.52
CA SER A 151 23.05 22.94 -0.52
C SER A 151 23.79 21.63 -0.84
N GLY A 152 23.15 20.74 -1.61
CA GLY A 152 23.59 19.37 -1.82
C GLY A 152 23.15 18.41 -0.72
N ASP A 153 22.37 18.86 0.26
CA ASP A 153 21.84 18.01 1.31
C ASP A 153 20.88 16.96 0.75
N VAL A 154 20.92 15.77 1.35
CA VAL A 154 20.03 14.66 1.00
C VAL A 154 18.89 14.60 2.00
N VAL A 155 17.66 14.78 1.51
CA VAL A 155 16.43 14.62 2.27
C VAL A 155 15.97 13.17 2.16
N VAL A 156 15.85 12.50 3.30
CA VAL A 156 15.31 11.14 3.41
C VAL A 156 14.00 11.19 4.18
N ARG A 157 12.90 10.80 3.54
CA ARG A 157 11.61 10.64 4.20
C ARG A 157 11.41 9.19 4.60
N VAL A 158 11.26 8.96 5.90
CA VAL A 158 10.93 7.65 6.47
C VAL A 158 9.55 7.65 7.11
N TYR A 159 8.88 6.51 7.14
CA TYR A 159 7.59 6.35 7.80
C TYR A 159 7.40 4.93 8.35
N GLU A 160 6.46 4.76 9.27
CA GLU A 160 6.12 3.48 9.91
C GLU A 160 4.79 2.94 9.35
N PRO A 161 4.81 1.89 8.50
CA PRO A 161 3.62 1.39 7.80
C PRO A 161 2.69 0.53 8.67
N LEU A 162 3.18 -0.05 9.77
CA LEU A 162 2.46 -1.06 10.56
C LEU A 162 1.68 -0.46 11.73
N GLY A 163 1.85 0.84 12.01
CA GLY A 163 1.24 1.51 13.17
C GLY A 163 1.88 1.11 14.50
N ALA A 164 3.09 0.56 14.47
CA ALA A 164 3.84 0.16 15.66
C ALA A 164 4.69 1.32 16.21
N ARG A 165 5.10 1.21 17.49
CA ARG A 165 6.24 1.98 18.01
C ARG A 165 7.49 1.15 17.81
N GLY A 166 8.58 1.79 17.41
CA GLY A 166 9.85 1.10 17.18
C GLY A 166 11.01 2.07 17.07
N VAL A 167 12.20 1.49 17.01
CA VAL A 167 13.45 2.20 16.73
C VAL A 167 14.02 1.62 15.46
N SER A 168 14.34 2.50 14.52
CA SER A 168 14.99 2.17 13.25
C SER A 168 16.25 3.02 13.11
N THR A 169 17.27 2.45 12.52
CA THR A 169 18.54 3.11 12.20
C THR A 169 18.56 3.43 10.72
N VAL A 170 18.81 4.69 10.39
CA VAL A 170 19.02 5.15 9.00
C VAL A 170 20.52 5.31 8.77
N ALA A 171 21.06 4.59 7.80
CA ALA A 171 22.47 4.65 7.41
C ALA A 171 22.60 5.25 6.01
N ALA A 172 23.49 6.21 5.84
CA ALA A 172 23.89 6.74 4.54
C ALA A 172 25.14 5.99 4.04
N HIS A 173 25.11 5.54 2.79
CA HIS A 173 26.26 4.90 2.14
C HIS A 173 27.05 5.89 1.26
N PHE A 174 27.03 7.15 1.66
CA PHE A 174 27.77 8.26 1.06
C PHE A 174 28.31 9.18 2.17
N PRO A 175 29.34 10.00 1.90
CA PRO A 175 29.88 10.91 2.91
C PRO A 175 28.81 11.89 3.41
N ALA A 176 28.57 11.90 4.73
CA ALA A 176 27.68 12.83 5.39
C ALA A 176 28.39 13.44 6.60
N SER A 177 28.28 14.76 6.77
CA SER A 177 28.93 15.51 7.86
C SER A 177 28.07 15.57 9.13
N SER A 178 26.75 15.60 8.97
CA SER A 178 25.78 15.62 10.07
C SER A 178 24.44 15.06 9.62
N VAL A 179 23.56 14.79 10.59
CA VAL A 179 22.18 14.40 10.37
C VAL A 179 21.29 15.22 11.28
N ALA A 180 20.21 15.75 10.74
CA ALA A 180 19.20 16.49 11.48
C ALA A 180 17.81 16.02 11.05
N ARG A 181 16.87 16.05 12.00
CA ARG A 181 15.45 15.87 11.69
C ARG A 181 14.88 17.19 11.18
N VAL A 182 14.25 17.15 10.01
CA VAL A 182 13.54 18.27 9.40
C VAL A 182 12.05 17.95 9.26
N ASP A 183 11.24 18.96 8.96
CA ASP A 183 9.84 18.83 8.58
C ASP A 183 9.68 18.59 7.06
N LEU A 184 8.43 18.59 6.60
CA LEU A 184 8.05 18.34 5.20
C LEU A 184 8.15 19.60 4.35
#